data_AF-A0A914ECX8-F1
#
_entry.id   AF-A0A914ECX8-F1
#
_cell.length_a   1.000
_cell.length_b   1.000
_cell.length_c   1.000
_cell.angle_alpha   90.00
_cell.angle_beta   90.00
_cell.angle_gamma   90.00
#
_symmetry.space_group_name_H-M   'P 1'
#
loop_
_entity.id
_entity.type
_entity.pdbx_description
1 polymer ?
#
loop_
_entity_poly.entity_id
_entity_poly.type
_entity_poly.pdbx_seq_one_letter_code
_entity_poly.pdbx_strand_id
1 'polypeptide(L)'
;MTREKAANKKIEKISTQFEDASFYKMMRFADCWDWILLVLSFILNVVFGIVTPMTSLVFRGIVDVLTKGQSDYDQGKLNIDQFSSDIMTYVWGYAGLGFGSFILNILA
;
A
#
# COMPACT_ATOMS: atom_id res chain seq x y z
N MET A 1 23.41 -45.83 21.86
CA MET A 1 23.96 -44.49 21.50
C MET A 1 24.26 -44.30 20.01
N THR A 2 24.47 -45.33 19.19
CA THR A 2 24.89 -45.17 17.77
C THR A 2 23.76 -44.82 16.80
N ARG A 3 22.52 -45.28 17.05
CA ARG A 3 21.35 -45.00 16.19
C ARG A 3 20.81 -43.58 16.34
N GLU A 4 20.89 -43.02 17.53
CA GLU A 4 20.45 -41.65 17.85
C GLU A 4 21.34 -40.60 17.18
N LYS A 5 22.67 -40.83 17.18
CA LYS A 5 23.63 -39.98 16.44
C LYS A 5 23.40 -40.01 14.92
N ALA A 6 23.00 -41.16 14.37
CA ALA A 6 22.68 -41.28 12.95
C ALA A 6 21.36 -40.58 12.58
N ALA A 7 20.37 -40.61 13.47
CA ALA A 7 19.12 -39.87 13.32
C ALA A 7 19.33 -38.35 13.37
N ASN A 8 20.09 -37.86 14.36
CA ASN A 8 20.44 -36.43 14.47
C ASN A 8 21.24 -35.93 13.26
N LYS A 9 22.22 -36.71 12.78
CA LYS A 9 23.00 -36.36 11.59
C LYS A 9 22.13 -36.32 10.32
N LYS A 10 21.06 -37.11 10.25
CA LYS A 10 20.11 -37.10 9.14
C LYS A 10 19.17 -35.89 9.21
N ILE A 11 18.74 -35.50 10.41
CA ILE A 11 17.91 -34.31 10.64
C ILE A 11 18.69 -33.03 10.32
N GLU A 12 19.95 -32.93 10.75
CA GLU A 12 20.85 -31.80 10.43
C GLU A 12 21.09 -31.66 8.91
N LYS A 13 21.16 -32.79 8.19
CA LYS A 13 21.33 -32.82 6.74
C LYS A 13 20.05 -32.47 5.97
N ILE A 14 18.88 -32.69 6.58
CA ILE A 14 17.58 -32.29 6.01
C ILE A 14 17.34 -30.80 6.27
N SER A 15 17.69 -30.27 7.44
CA SER A 15 17.57 -28.83 7.75
C SER A 15 18.52 -27.97 6.90
N THR A 16 19.69 -28.48 6.53
CA THR A 16 20.58 -27.82 5.53
C THR A 16 20.11 -28.00 4.09
N GLN A 17 19.16 -28.90 3.80
CA GLN A 17 18.55 -28.97 2.46
C GLN A 17 17.46 -27.91 2.25
N PHE A 18 16.98 -27.30 3.34
CA PHE A 18 16.17 -26.08 3.34
C PHE A 18 17.04 -24.82 3.50
N GLU A 19 18.32 -24.89 3.17
CA GLU A 19 19.18 -23.71 3.11
C GLU A 19 18.63 -22.79 2.02
N ASP A 20 18.12 -21.63 2.45
CA ASP A 20 17.47 -20.60 1.64
C ASP A 20 18.14 -20.50 0.28
N ALA A 21 17.42 -20.93 -0.76
CA ALA A 21 17.88 -20.72 -2.12
C ALA A 21 18.04 -19.20 -2.29
N SER A 22 19.29 -18.75 -2.38
CA SER A 22 19.60 -17.33 -2.59
C SER A 22 18.71 -16.78 -3.71
N PHE A 23 18.04 -15.64 -3.47
CA PHE A 23 17.13 -14.99 -4.42
C PHE A 23 17.71 -14.92 -5.85
N TYR A 24 19.03 -14.73 -5.94
CA TYR A 24 19.75 -14.69 -7.20
C TYR A 24 19.75 -16.02 -7.97
N LYS A 25 19.79 -17.14 -7.25
CA LYS A 25 19.73 -18.50 -7.82
C LYS A 25 18.31 -18.85 -8.31
N MET A 26 17.30 -18.24 -7.69
CA MET A 26 15.90 -18.38 -8.06
C MET A 26 15.56 -17.54 -9.31
N MET A 27 16.14 -16.34 -9.43
CA MET A 27 16.02 -15.46 -10.61
C MET A 27 16.99 -15.78 -11.76
N ARG A 28 17.61 -16.96 -11.77
CA ARG A 28 18.62 -17.34 -12.78
C ARG A 28 18.09 -17.33 -14.23
N PHE A 29 16.78 -17.44 -14.42
CA PHE A 29 16.12 -17.45 -15.72
C PHE A 29 15.43 -16.12 -16.07
N ALA A 30 15.54 -15.11 -15.22
CA ALA A 30 14.91 -13.81 -15.46
C ALA A 30 15.67 -13.04 -16.54
N ASP A 31 14.97 -12.64 -17.61
CA ASP A 31 15.53 -11.78 -18.65
C ASP A 31 15.67 -10.34 -18.14
N CYS A 32 16.42 -9.48 -18.84
CA CYS A 32 16.56 -8.06 -18.46
C CYS A 32 15.21 -7.34 -18.32
N TRP A 33 14.19 -7.75 -19.07
CA TRP A 33 12.83 -7.22 -18.98
C TRP A 33 12.13 -7.61 -17.68
N ASP A 34 12.33 -8.83 -17.20
CA ASP A 34 11.74 -9.31 -15.94
C ASP A 34 12.32 -8.54 -14.74
N TRP A 35 13.60 -8.18 -14.79
CA TRP A 35 14.24 -7.33 -13.79
C TRP A 35 13.66 -5.92 -13.76
N ILE A 36 13.40 -5.32 -14.94
CA ILE A 36 12.79 -3.99 -15.04
C ILE A 36 11.37 -4.01 -14.48
N LEU A 37 10.59 -5.02 -14.84
CA LEU A 37 9.22 -5.21 -14.33
C LEU A 37 9.22 -5.43 -12.81
N LEU A 38 10.13 -6.24 -12.27
CA LEU A 38 10.26 -6.46 -10.83
C LEU A 38 10.56 -5.18 -10.06
N VAL A 39 11.52 -4.39 -10.53
CA VAL A 39 11.88 -3.12 -9.89
C VAL A 39 10.74 -2.11 -10.01
N LEU A 40 10.07 -2.07 -11.16
CA LEU A 40 8.93 -1.20 -11.39
C LEU A 40 7.78 -1.55 -10.44
N SER A 41 7.34 -2.81 -10.40
CA SER A 41 6.28 -3.27 -9.49
C SER A 41 6.66 -3.03 -8.03
N PHE A 42 7.93 -3.23 -7.65
CA PHE A 42 8.37 -2.92 -6.29
C PHE A 42 8.18 -1.45 -5.92
N ILE A 43 8.59 -0.53 -6.80
CA ILE A 43 8.41 0.91 -6.59
C ILE A 43 6.91 1.26 -6.53
N LEU A 44 6.11 0.71 -7.45
CA LEU A 44 4.67 0.97 -7.48
C LEU A 44 3.97 0.45 -6.21
N ASN A 45 4.40 -0.68 -5.66
CA ASN A 45 3.83 -1.24 -4.43
C ASN A 45 4.16 -0.38 -3.20
N VAL A 46 5.36 0.20 -3.14
CA VAL A 46 5.72 1.20 -2.12
C VAL A 46 4.82 2.43 -2.21
N VAL A 47 4.57 2.94 -3.42
CA VAL A 47 3.65 4.06 -3.64
C VAL A 47 2.22 3.69 -3.22
N PHE A 48 1.77 2.49 -3.55
CA PHE A 48 0.46 1.99 -3.12
C PHE A 48 0.32 1.94 -1.60
N GLY A 49 1.37 1.53 -0.88
CA GLY A 49 1.38 1.56 0.59
C GLY A 49 1.17 2.96 1.19
N ILE A 50 1.54 4.02 0.47
CA ILE A 50 1.33 5.43 0.89
C ILE A 50 -0.10 5.90 0.59
N VAL A 51 -0.81 5.26 -0.35
CA VAL A 51 -2.21 5.60 -0.63
C VAL A 51 -3.11 5.30 0.57
N THR A 52 -2.84 4.23 1.33
CA THR A 52 -3.62 3.86 2.52
C THR A 52 -3.68 4.97 3.59
N PRO A 53 -2.56 5.58 4.04
CA PRO A 53 -2.62 6.72 4.95
C PRO A 53 -3.16 8.00 4.29
N MET A 54 -2.99 8.20 2.98
CA MET A 54 -3.56 9.35 2.26
C MET A 54 -5.09 9.37 2.29
N THR A 55 -5.74 8.22 2.18
CA THR A 55 -7.21 8.11 2.31
C THR A 55 -7.69 8.64 3.67
N SER A 56 -6.95 8.36 4.75
CA SER A 56 -7.28 8.88 6.09
C SER A 56 -7.14 10.41 6.17
N LEU A 57 -6.13 10.99 5.50
CA LEU A 57 -5.94 12.43 5.44
C LEU A 57 -7.08 13.15 4.70
N VAL A 58 -7.56 12.57 3.59
CA VAL A 58 -8.71 13.14 2.87
C VAL A 58 -9.98 13.05 3.69
N PHE A 59 -10.22 11.92 4.36
CA PHE A 59 -11.36 11.78 5.26
C PHE A 59 -11.34 12.84 6.37
N ARG A 60 -10.17 13.08 6.96
CA ARG A 60 -10.00 14.17 7.95
C ARG A 60 -10.36 15.54 7.36
N GLY A 61 -9.91 15.86 6.15
CA GLY A 61 -10.24 17.12 5.48
C GLY A 61 -11.76 17.31 5.30
N ILE A 62 -12.47 16.25 4.94
CA ILE A 62 -13.94 16.27 4.85
C ILE A 62 -14.57 16.52 6.22
N VAL A 63 -14.13 15.80 7.26
CA VAL A 63 -14.65 15.96 8.63
C VAL A 63 -14.41 17.37 9.17
N ASP A 64 -13.26 17.98 8.88
CA ASP A 64 -12.95 19.36 9.29
C ASP A 64 -13.90 20.38 8.62
N VAL A 65 -14.21 20.21 7.33
CA VAL A 65 -15.19 21.06 6.62
C VAL A 65 -16.60 20.86 7.18
N LEU A 66 -17.00 19.62 7.44
CA LEU A 66 -18.30 19.32 8.06
C LEU A 66 -18.42 19.95 9.46
N THR A 67 -17.36 19.86 10.26
CA THR A 67 -17.32 20.43 11.61
C THR A 67 -17.41 21.96 11.58
N LYS A 68 -16.69 22.61 10.66
CA LYS A 68 -16.82 24.06 10.43
C LYS A 68 -18.22 24.45 9.95
N GLY A 69 -18.78 23.69 9.02
CA GLY A 69 -20.15 23.88 8.54
C GLY A 69 -21.17 23.82 9.68
N GLN A 70 -21.07 22.83 10.57
CA GLN A 70 -21.95 22.74 11.74
C GLN A 70 -21.78 23.95 12.68
N SER A 71 -20.55 24.36 12.96
CA SER A 71 -20.28 25.56 13.79
C SER A 71 -20.87 26.84 13.17
N ASP A 72 -20.78 27.00 11.86
CA ASP A 72 -21.32 28.19 11.16
C ASP A 72 -22.85 28.14 11.05
N TYR A 73 -23.44 26.94 11.06
CA TYR A 73 -24.89 26.72 11.15
C TYR A 73 -25.43 27.20 12.50
N ASP A 74 -24.77 26.79 13.59
CA ASP A 74 -25.16 27.15 14.95
C ASP A 74 -25.05 28.66 15.20
N GLN A 75 -24.18 29.35 14.45
CA GLN A 75 -24.03 30.82 14.49
C GLN A 75 -24.94 31.58 13.52
N GLY A 76 -25.79 30.88 12.75
CA GLY A 76 -26.74 31.47 11.81
C GLY A 76 -26.10 32.18 10.61
N LYS A 77 -24.83 31.90 10.30
CA LYS A 77 -24.05 32.52 9.20
C LYS A 77 -23.68 31.53 8.09
N LEU A 78 -24.42 30.43 7.98
CA LEU A 78 -24.04 29.36 7.08
C LEU A 78 -24.16 29.78 5.61
N ASN A 79 -23.01 29.87 4.96
CA ASN A 79 -22.92 30.13 3.54
C ASN A 79 -22.86 28.80 2.78
N ILE A 80 -24.02 28.35 2.28
CA ILE A 80 -24.20 27.06 1.59
C ILE A 80 -23.28 26.94 0.37
N ASP A 81 -23.05 28.03 -0.36
CA ASP A 81 -22.20 28.03 -1.55
C ASP A 81 -20.74 27.75 -1.22
N GLN A 82 -20.23 28.35 -0.15
CA GLN A 82 -18.85 28.16 0.30
C GLN A 82 -18.65 26.72 0.83
N PHE A 83 -19.58 26.22 1.62
CA PHE A 83 -19.55 24.86 2.15
C PHE A 83 -19.59 23.79 1.05
N SER A 84 -20.47 23.98 0.05
CA SER A 84 -20.60 23.09 -1.09
C SER A 84 -19.32 23.08 -1.93
N SER A 85 -18.71 24.24 -2.17
CA SER A 85 -17.44 24.33 -2.91
C SER A 85 -16.30 23.63 -2.18
N ASP A 86 -16.18 23.82 -0.87
CA ASP A 86 -15.11 23.22 -0.08
C ASP A 86 -15.21 21.69 -0.07
N ILE A 87 -16.41 21.14 0.13
CA ILE A 87 -16.64 19.68 0.06
C ILE A 87 -16.32 19.15 -1.34
N MET A 88 -16.76 19.84 -2.39
CA MET A 88 -16.57 19.38 -3.76
C MET A 88 -15.08 19.25 -4.12
N THR A 89 -14.23 20.16 -3.62
CA THR A 89 -12.77 20.06 -3.80
C THR A 89 -12.18 18.81 -3.15
N TYR A 90 -12.60 18.46 -1.93
CA TYR A 90 -12.13 17.23 -1.28
C TYR A 90 -12.68 15.96 -1.95
N VAL A 91 -13.91 15.99 -2.46
CA VAL A 91 -14.51 14.87 -3.21
C VAL A 91 -13.76 14.62 -4.52
N TRP A 92 -13.41 15.66 -5.27
CA TRP A 92 -12.57 15.52 -6.48
C TRP A 92 -11.17 15.00 -6.15
N GLY A 93 -10.58 15.44 -5.03
CA GLY A 93 -9.30 14.91 -4.55
C GLY A 93 -9.38 13.42 -4.22
N TYR A 94 -10.45 12.97 -3.57
CA TYR A 94 -10.69 11.56 -3.29
C TYR A 94 -10.91 10.74 -4.56
N ALA A 95 -11.68 11.25 -5.52
CA ALA A 95 -11.89 10.60 -6.82
C ALA A 95 -10.58 10.44 -7.61
N GLY A 96 -9.72 11.46 -7.59
CA GLY A 96 -8.39 11.42 -8.19
C GLY A 96 -7.47 10.38 -7.54
N LEU A 97 -7.47 10.30 -6.20
CA LEU A 97 -6.75 9.25 -5.47
C LEU A 97 -7.30 7.86 -5.78
N GLY A 98 -8.62 7.70 -5.90
CA GLY A 98 -9.25 6.44 -6.28
C GLY A 98 -8.81 5.97 -7.66
N PHE A 99 -8.86 6.86 -8.66
CA PHE A 99 -8.39 6.56 -10.02
C PHE A 99 -6.89 6.25 -10.07
N GLY A 100 -6.07 7.02 -9.36
CA GLY A 100 -4.64 6.76 -9.24
C GLY A 100 -4.34 5.41 -8.58
N SER A 101 -5.09 5.06 -7.52
CA SER A 101 -4.95 3.77 -6.83
C SER A 101 -5.33 2.59 -7.72
N PHE A 102 -6.34 2.74 -8.57
CA PHE A 102 -6.76 1.71 -9.53
C PHE A 102 -5.66 1.43 -10.57
N ILE A 103 -5.02 2.47 -11.10
CA ILE A 103 -3.90 2.34 -12.05
C ILE A 103 -2.67 1.75 -11.36
N LEU A 104 -2.38 2.17 -10.12
CA LEU A 104 -1.27 1.60 -9.35
C LEU A 104 -1.48 0.11 -9.11
N ASN A 105 -2.71 -0.32 -8.80
CA ASN A 105 -3.02 -1.72 -8.53
C ASN A 105 -2.99 -2.61 -9.79
N ILE A 106 -3.24 -2.05 -10.98
CA ILE A 106 -3.19 -2.85 -12.22
C ILE A 106 -1.77 -3.04 -12.76
N LEU A 107 -0.83 -2.16 -12.40
CA LEU A 107 0.59 -2.27 -12.80
C LEU A 107 1.49 -2.91 -11.72
N ALA A 108 1.10 -2.86 -10.44
CA ALA A 108 1.85 -3.47 -9.33
C ALA A 108 1.61 -4.97 -9.24
#